data_AF-A0A5D4H6N8-F1
#
_entry.id   AF-A0A5D4H6N8-F1
#
_cell.length_a   1.000
_cell.length_b   1.000
_cell.length_c   1.000
_cell.angle_alpha   90.00
_cell.angle_beta   90.00
_cell.angle_gamma   90.00
#
_symmetry.space_group_name_H-M   'P 1'
#
loop_
_entity.id
_entity.type
_entity.pdbx_description
1 polymer ?
#
loop_
_entity_poly.entity_id
_entity_poly.type
_entity_poly.pdbx_seq_one_letter_code
_entity_poly.pdbx_strand_id
1 'polypeptide(L)' 'MKKIIRKISQAVQVVLLAPIKLPAKAMSVLKYIAVGLGIIEQVMDDGKGDSEAERKEGSDADDE' A
#
# COMPACT_ATOMS: atom_id res chain seq x y z
N MET A 1 -11.62 18.68 10.91
CA MET A 1 -11.70 17.85 9.67
C MET A 1 -11.24 18.59 8.41
N LYS A 2 -11.75 19.79 8.09
CA LYS A 2 -11.33 20.56 6.89
C LYS A 2 -9.81 20.78 6.75
N LYS A 3 -9.10 21.03 7.86
CA LYS A 3 -7.64 21.24 7.87
C LYS A 3 -6.83 19.99 7.47
N ILE A 4 -7.33 18.80 7.82
CA ILE A 4 -6.65 17.52 7.56
C ILE A 4 -6.81 17.15 6.08
N ILE A 5 -8.04 17.22 5.58
CA ILE A 5 -8.33 17.00 4.15
C ILE A 5 -7.55 17.97 3.27
N ARG A 6 -7.42 19.25 3.67
CA ARG A 6 -6.65 20.25 2.92
C ARG A 6 -5.16 19.95 2.88
N LYS A 7 -4.59 19.44 3.98
CA LYS A 7 -3.18 18.97 4.03
C LYS A 7 -2.94 17.76 3.14
N ILE A 8 -3.87 16.80 3.16
CA ILE A 8 -3.81 15.61 2.29
C ILE A 8 -3.92 16.03 0.82
N SER A 9 -4.87 16.91 0.49
CA SER A 9 -5.06 17.45 -0.86
C SER A 9 -3.81 18.17 -1.37
N GLN A 10 -3.14 18.97 -0.54
CA GLN A 10 -1.87 19.60 -0.91
C GLN A 10 -0.75 18.58 -1.12
N ALA A 11 -0.63 17.56 -0.25
CA ALA A 11 0.37 16.52 -0.43
C ALA A 11 0.15 15.75 -1.75
N VAL A 12 -1.10 15.39 -2.05
CA VAL A 12 -1.47 14.73 -3.32
C VAL A 12 -1.13 15.63 -4.52
N GLN A 13 -1.45 16.92 -4.45
CA GLN A 13 -1.09 17.88 -5.51
C GLN A 13 0.42 17.98 -5.71
N VAL A 14 1.21 18.03 -4.64
CA VAL A 14 2.68 18.06 -4.71
C VAL A 14 3.22 16.77 -5.35
N VAL A 15 2.64 15.62 -5.04
CA VAL A 15 3.02 14.33 -5.66
C VAL A 15 2.65 14.29 -7.15
N LEU A 16 1.50 14.84 -7.54
CA LEU A 16 1.04 14.88 -8.94
C LEU A 16 1.79 15.92 -9.79
N LEU A 17 2.17 17.05 -9.18
CA LEU A 17 2.93 18.12 -9.84
C LEU A 17 4.44 17.86 -9.84
N ALA A 18 4.91 16.90 -9.03
CA ALA A 18 6.31 16.55 -8.98
C ALA A 18 6.82 15.98 -10.32
N PRO A 19 8.10 16.20 -10.66
CA PRO A 19 8.72 15.51 -11.79
C PRO A 19 8.58 13.99 -11.63
N ILE A 20 8.33 13.30 -12.74
CA ILE A 20 7.96 11.87 -12.90
C ILE A 20 8.78 10.88 -12.04
N LYS A 21 9.95 11.30 -11.55
CA LYS A 21 10.83 10.54 -10.65
C LYS A 21 10.22 10.22 -9.27
N LEU A 22 9.29 11.01 -8.74
CA LEU A 22 8.66 10.73 -7.43
C LEU A 22 7.55 9.66 -7.51
N PRO A 23 6.59 9.74 -8.46
CA PRO A 23 5.62 8.66 -8.69
C PRO A 23 6.30 7.31 -8.97
N ALA A 24 7.38 7.28 -9.76
CA ALA A 24 8.11 6.05 -10.07
C ALA A 24 8.75 5.40 -8.83
N LYS A 25 9.17 6.19 -7.83
CA LYS A 25 9.74 5.69 -6.57
C LYS A 25 8.69 5.22 -5.58
N ALA A 26 7.43 5.64 -5.73
CA ALA A 26 6.34 5.23 -4.84
C ALA A 26 6.19 3.70 -4.79
N MET A 27 6.36 3.02 -5.93
CA MET A 27 6.35 1.55 -6.00
C MET A 27 7.40 0.89 -5.10
N SER A 28 8.58 1.48 -4.97
CA SER A 28 9.62 0.95 -4.07
C SER A 28 9.25 1.17 -2.61
N VAL A 29 8.69 2.33 -2.27
CA VAL A 29 8.21 2.66 -0.92
C VAL A 29 7.06 1.73 -0.51
N LEU A 30 6.13 1.44 -1.42
CA LEU A 30 5.02 0.51 -1.17
C LEU A 30 5.52 -0.91 -0.84
N LYS A 31 6.58 -1.39 -1.50
CA LYS A 31 7.20 -2.69 -1.16
C LYS A 31 7.72 -2.71 0.28
N TYR A 32 8.39 -1.65 0.73
CA TYR A 32 8.88 -1.55 2.11
C TYR A 32 7.74 -1.47 3.12
N ILE A 33 6.64 -0.80 2.77
CA ILE A 33 5.44 -0.76 3.61
C ILE A 33 4.82 -2.17 3.71
N ALA A 34 4.69 -2.89 2.60
CA ALA A 34 4.16 -4.26 2.60
C ALA A 34 5.01 -5.23 3.43
N VAL A 35 6.34 -5.17 3.29
CA VAL A 35 7.26 -5.97 4.12
C VAL A 35 7.12 -5.59 5.59
N GLY A 36 7.05 -4.30 5.92
CA GLY A 36 6.86 -3.85 7.30
C GLY A 36 5.52 -4.30 7.90
N LEU A 37 4.43 -4.20 7.13
CA LEU A 37 3.11 -4.67 7.56
C LEU A 37 3.05 -6.18 7.73
N GLY A 38 3.64 -6.96 6.81
CA GLY A 38 3.70 -8.42 6.94
C GLY A 38 4.51 -8.88 8.15
N ILE A 39 5.59 -8.17 8.49
CA ILE A 39 6.35 -8.46 9.73
C ILE A 39 5.50 -8.12 10.97
N ILE A 40 4.79 -6.99 10.97
CA ILE A 40 3.93 -6.60 12.11
C ILE A 40 2.79 -7.61 12.29
N GLU A 41 2.18 -8.04 11.19
CA GLU A 41 1.14 -9.08 11.17
C GLU A 41 1.70 -10.39 11.74
N GLN A 42 2.84 -10.88 11.23
CA GLN A 42 3.46 -12.11 11.72
C GLN A 42 3.81 -12.07 13.21
N VAL A 43 4.34 -10.95 13.71
CA VAL A 43 4.66 -10.78 15.14
C VAL A 43 3.40 -10.66 16.01
N MET A 44 2.31 -10.09 15.47
CA MET A 44 1.02 -10.02 16.17
C MET A 44 0.29 -11.38 16.16
N ASP A 45 0.43 -12.14 15.09
CA ASP A 45 -0.15 -13.48 14.88
C ASP A 45 0.60 -14.58 15.65
N ASP A 46 1.92 -14.44 15.88
CA ASP A 46 2.66 -15.31 16.79
C ASP A 46 2.11 -15.26 18.25
N GLY A 47 1.23 -14.29 18.55
CA GLY A 47 0.45 -14.22 19.80
C GLY A 47 -0.99 -14.75 19.72
N LYS A 48 -1.52 -15.06 18.53
CA LYS A 48 -2.89 -15.56 18.30
C LYS A 48 -2.89 -16.49 17.08
N GLY A 49 -2.94 -17.79 17.35
CA GLY A 49 -2.97 -18.82 16.31
C GLY A 49 -4.01 -18.59 15.20
N ASP A 50 -3.59 -18.96 14.00
CA ASP A 50 -4.37 -19.25 12.79
C ASP A 50 -5.37 -18.17 12.36
N SER A 51 -4.97 -17.28 11.43
CA SER A 51 -5.92 -16.49 10.64
C SER A 51 -5.38 -16.18 9.23
N GLU A 52 -5.54 -17.17 8.35
CA GLU A 52 -6.10 -17.01 7.00
C GLU A 52 -5.55 -15.88 6.11
N ALA A 53 -4.38 -16.13 5.50
CA ALA A 53 -3.97 -15.43 4.28
C ALA A 53 -4.58 -16.12 3.05
N GLU A 54 -5.87 -15.88 2.80
CA GLU A 54 -6.52 -16.20 1.52
C GLU A 54 -6.92 -14.94 0.75
N ARG A 55 -6.70 -14.97 -0.57
CA ARG A 55 -7.22 -14.12 -1.68
C ARG A 55 -6.38 -12.88 -2.03
N LYS A 56 -5.93 -12.66 -3.27
CA LYS A 56 -6.28 -13.20 -4.59
C LYS A 56 -5.10 -12.97 -5.54
N GLU A 57 -4.62 -14.03 -6.19
CA GLU A 57 -3.75 -13.96 -7.36
C GLU A 57 -4.59 -14.37 -8.58
N GLY A 58 -4.47 -13.61 -9.68
CA GLY A 58 -4.80 -14.05 -11.05
C GLY A 58 -6.26 -14.31 -11.41
N SER A 59 -7.02 -13.27 -11.73
CA SER A 59 -8.10 -13.38 -12.73
C SER A 59 -7.44 -13.22 -14.10
N ASP A 60 -6.84 -14.29 -14.64
CA ASP A 60 -6.57 -14.35 -16.08
C ASP A 60 -7.92 -14.50 -16.78
N ALA A 61 -8.26 -13.47 -17.55
CA ALA A 61 -9.38 -13.47 -18.47
C ALA A 61 -8.90 -14.16 -19.75
N ASP A 62 -9.08 -15.47 -19.81
CA ASP A 62 -9.17 -16.22 -21.06
C ASP A 62 -10.65 -16.59 -21.26
N ASP A 63 -11.32 -15.88 -22.16
CA ASP A 63 -12.51 -16.39 -22.86
C ASP A 63 -12.38 -15.97 -24.33
N GLU A 64 -12.53 -16.98 -25.20
CA GLU A 64 -12.37 -16.97 -26.67
C GLU A 64 -13.38 -16.08 -27.42
#